data_AF-A0A0F6NCM8-F1
#
_entry.id   AF-A0A0F6NCM8-F1
#
_cell.length_a   1.000
_cell.length_b   1.000
_cell.length_c   1.000
_cell.angle_alpha   90.00
_cell.angle_beta   90.00
_cell.angle_gamma   90.00
#
_symmetry.space_group_name_H-M   'P 1'
#
loop_
_entity.id
_entity.type
_entity.pdbx_description
1 polymer ?
#
loop_
_entity_poly.entity_id
_entity_poly.type
_entity_poly.pdbx_seq_one_letter_code
_entity_poly.pdbx_strand_id
1 'polypeptide(L)'
;IASFLSDLGIQLGCLNAAQVLHTLLLVRMMRVPMWFYDTTPVGRIISRFSKDIETVDQKLVEVLSDGLWCALEVFATIVVISISTPISLAVIVPIAFVYYFAQRFYVATSRQLMRLESVSR
;
A
#
# COMPACT_ATOMS: atom_id res chain seq x y z
N ILE A 1 14.08 -4.02 20.94
CA ILE A 1 13.26 -5.22 21.18
C ILE A 1 11.81 -4.97 20.79
N ALA A 2 11.11 -4.00 21.40
CA ALA A 2 9.71 -3.68 21.04
C ALA A 2 9.53 -3.28 19.56
N SER A 3 10.40 -2.41 19.03
CA SER A 3 10.39 -2.01 17.61
C SER A 3 10.65 -3.16 16.64
N PHE A 4 11.53 -4.09 17.03
CA PHE A 4 11.81 -5.29 16.24
C PHE A 4 10.60 -6.24 16.24
N LEU A 5 9.91 -6.39 17.36
CA LEU A 5 8.70 -7.22 17.46
C LEU A 5 7.53 -6.63 16.66
N SER A 6 7.37 -5.30 16.64
CA SER A 6 6.32 -4.66 15.84
C SER A 6 6.56 -4.83 14.34
N ASP A 7 7.80 -4.65 13.89
CA ASP A 7 8.17 -4.81 12.49
C ASP A 7 8.02 -6.28 12.04
N LEU A 8 8.50 -7.22 12.85
CA LEU A 8 8.31 -8.65 12.62
C LEU A 8 6.82 -9.04 12.56
N GLY A 9 5.98 -8.43 13.42
CA GLY A 9 4.54 -8.66 13.43
C GLY A 9 3.86 -8.23 12.13
N ILE A 10 4.22 -7.05 11.60
CA ILE A 10 3.70 -6.55 10.33
C ILE A 10 4.15 -7.45 9.17
N GLN A 11 5.42 -7.85 9.15
CA GLN A 11 5.96 -8.74 8.11
C GLN A 11 5.29 -10.11 8.11
N LEU A 12 5.13 -10.74 9.29
CA LEU A 12 4.44 -12.04 9.41
C LEU A 12 2.96 -11.94 9.02
N GLY A 13 2.28 -10.85 9.40
CA GLY A 13 0.90 -10.60 9.00
C GLY A 13 0.75 -10.46 7.49
N CYS A 14 1.67 -9.72 6.85
CA CYS A 14 1.70 -9.55 5.41
C CYS A 14 2.02 -10.86 4.67
N LEU A 15 2.96 -11.66 5.17
CA LEU A 15 3.28 -12.98 4.61
C LEU A 15 2.07 -13.92 4.68
N ASN A 16 1.33 -13.92 5.79
CA ASN A 16 0.11 -14.71 5.89
C ASN A 16 -0.97 -14.21 4.91
N ALA A 17 -1.13 -12.89 4.75
CA ALA A 17 -2.07 -12.33 3.79
C ALA A 17 -1.70 -12.70 2.33
N ALA A 18 -0.42 -12.65 1.99
CA ALA A 18 0.12 -13.10 0.71
C ALA A 18 -0.20 -14.58 0.43
N GLN A 19 0.04 -15.46 1.41
CA GLN A 19 -0.28 -16.88 1.29
C GLN A 19 -1.78 -17.14 1.08
N VAL A 20 -2.64 -16.42 1.79
CA VAL A 20 -4.10 -16.50 1.63
C VAL A 20 -4.51 -16.02 0.24
N LEU A 21 -3.96 -14.91 -0.24
CA LEU A 21 -4.25 -14.37 -1.56
C LEU A 21 -3.83 -15.33 -2.67
N HIS A 22 -2.61 -15.88 -2.58
CA HIS A 22 -2.08 -16.85 -3.54
C HIS A 22 -2.96 -18.10 -3.59
N THR A 23 -3.31 -18.67 -2.43
CA THR A 23 -4.18 -19.84 -2.33
C THR A 23 -5.57 -19.57 -2.92
N LEU A 24 -6.16 -18.42 -2.62
CA LEU A 24 -7.46 -18.03 -3.16
C LEU A 24 -7.42 -17.92 -4.69
N LEU A 25 -6.37 -17.32 -5.23
CA LEU A 25 -6.19 -17.13 -6.67
C LEU A 25 -6.03 -18.48 -7.39
N LEU A 26 -5.24 -19.40 -6.80
CA LEU A 26 -5.05 -20.76 -7.31
C LEU A 26 -6.37 -21.54 -7.32
N VAL A 27 -7.11 -21.54 -6.20
CA VAL A 27 -8.41 -22.24 -6.11
C VAL A 27 -9.43 -21.68 -7.10
N ARG A 28 -9.46 -20.37 -7.30
CA ARG A 28 -10.36 -19.75 -8.28
C ARG A 28 -10.00 -20.10 -9.71
N MET A 29 -8.70 -20.16 -10.05
CA MET A 29 -8.27 -20.58 -11.38
C MET A 29 -8.65 -22.03 -11.66
N MET A 30 -8.43 -22.95 -10.72
CA MET A 30 -8.85 -24.35 -10.90
C MET A 30 -10.36 -24.53 -11.14
N ARG A 31 -11.20 -23.58 -10.69
CA ARG A 31 -12.65 -23.62 -10.85
C ARG A 31 -13.17 -22.82 -12.06
N VAL A 32 -12.29 -22.16 -12.80
CA VAL A 32 -12.69 -21.35 -13.96
C VAL A 32 -13.05 -22.28 -15.12
N PRO A 33 -14.12 -21.99 -15.89
CA PRO A 33 -14.54 -22.83 -17.01
C PRO A 33 -13.51 -22.86 -18.16
N MET A 34 -13.51 -23.93 -18.95
CA MET A 34 -12.51 -24.19 -20.00
C MET A 34 -12.36 -23.04 -21.03
N TRP A 35 -13.46 -22.39 -21.40
CA TRP A 35 -13.43 -21.28 -22.38
C TRP A 35 -12.53 -20.10 -21.95
N PHE A 36 -12.29 -19.92 -20.64
CA PHE A 36 -11.35 -18.92 -20.15
C PHE A 36 -9.90 -19.26 -20.51
N TYR A 37 -9.53 -20.54 -20.45
CA TYR A 37 -8.20 -21.02 -20.83
C TYR A 37 -7.98 -20.99 -22.34
N ASP A 38 -9.06 -21.13 -23.13
CA ASP A 38 -8.98 -21.05 -24.60
C ASP A 38 -8.88 -19.59 -25.09
N THR A 39 -9.49 -18.65 -24.37
CA THR A 39 -9.51 -17.22 -24.74
C THR A 39 -8.32 -16.43 -24.19
N THR A 40 -7.72 -16.87 -23.08
CA THR A 40 -6.56 -16.20 -22.48
C THR A 40 -5.28 -17.00 -22.71
N PRO A 41 -4.22 -16.40 -23.31
CA PRO A 41 -2.99 -17.13 -23.53
C PRO A 41 -2.35 -17.50 -22.19
N VAL A 42 -1.92 -18.76 -22.05
CA VAL A 42 -1.32 -19.30 -20.82
C VAL A 42 -0.16 -18.45 -20.32
N GLY A 43 0.63 -17.85 -21.23
CA GLY A 43 1.71 -16.92 -20.88
C GLY A 43 1.26 -15.68 -20.11
N ARG A 44 0.04 -15.16 -20.37
CA ARG A 44 -0.54 -14.03 -19.61
C ARG A 44 -0.92 -14.46 -18.19
N ILE A 45 -1.47 -15.67 -18.03
CA ILE A 45 -1.80 -16.22 -16.71
C ILE A 45 -0.53 -16.36 -15.87
N ILE A 46 0.52 -16.97 -16.45
CA ILE A 46 1.82 -17.13 -15.77
C ILE A 46 2.44 -15.78 -15.44
N SER A 47 2.39 -14.80 -16.36
CA SER A 47 2.90 -13.45 -16.09
C SER A 47 2.21 -12.79 -14.91
N ARG A 48 0.90 -13.01 -14.71
CA ARG A 48 0.18 -12.48 -13.55
C ARG A 48 0.52 -13.23 -12.26
N PHE A 49 0.58 -14.56 -12.30
CA PHE A 49 0.98 -15.35 -11.13
C PHE A 49 2.43 -15.10 -10.69
N SER A 50 3.32 -14.76 -11.60
CA SER A 50 4.70 -14.44 -11.25
C SER A 50 4.83 -12.97 -10.86
N LYS A 51 4.56 -12.05 -11.79
CA LYS A 51 4.95 -10.64 -11.64
C LYS A 51 4.00 -9.84 -10.75
N ASP A 52 2.69 -10.09 -10.84
CA ASP A 52 1.72 -9.36 -10.02
C ASP A 52 1.77 -9.85 -8.57
N ILE A 53 1.97 -11.15 -8.34
CA ILE A 53 2.11 -11.72 -6.99
C ILE A 53 3.42 -11.26 -6.34
N GLU A 54 4.55 -11.29 -7.05
CA GLU A 54 5.82 -10.74 -6.53
C GLU A 54 5.69 -9.26 -6.13
N THR A 55 4.97 -8.47 -6.94
CA THR A 55 4.71 -7.06 -6.65
C THR A 55 3.86 -6.88 -5.39
N VAL A 56 2.85 -7.72 -5.19
CA VAL A 56 2.01 -7.71 -3.99
C VAL A 56 2.80 -8.19 -2.76
N ASP A 57 3.67 -9.17 -2.90
CA ASP A 57 4.39 -9.75 -1.75
C ASP A 57 5.54 -8.87 -1.27
N GLN A 58 6.22 -8.17 -2.18
CA GLN A 58 7.38 -7.34 -1.82
C GLN A 58 7.00 -5.87 -1.67
N LYS A 59 6.48 -5.25 -2.75
CA LYS A 59 6.28 -3.79 -2.76
C LYS A 59 5.12 -3.33 -1.90
N LEU A 60 4.04 -4.11 -1.83
CA LEU A 60 2.89 -3.72 -0.99
C LEU A 60 3.28 -3.70 0.48
N VAL A 61 4.08 -4.67 0.92
CA VAL A 61 4.52 -4.82 2.31
C VAL A 61 5.43 -3.66 2.71
N GLU A 62 6.39 -3.32 1.84
CA GLU A 62 7.28 -2.18 2.03
C GLU A 62 6.49 -0.87 2.16
N VAL A 63 5.62 -0.57 1.18
CA VAL A 63 4.82 0.67 1.19
C VAL A 63 3.85 0.74 2.38
N LEU A 64 3.28 -0.39 2.79
CA LEU A 64 2.39 -0.45 3.94
C LEU A 64 3.14 -0.21 5.26
N SER A 65 4.30 -0.84 5.43
CA SER A 65 5.13 -0.65 6.63
C SER A 65 5.57 0.80 6.74
N ASP A 66 6.16 1.35 5.68
CA ASP A 66 6.63 2.74 5.65
C ASP A 66 5.48 3.73 5.87
N GLY A 67 4.33 3.50 5.22
CA GLY A 67 3.15 4.33 5.38
C GLY A 67 2.62 4.34 6.82
N LEU A 68 2.60 3.18 7.49
CA LEU A 68 2.19 3.06 8.89
C LEU A 68 3.19 3.74 9.83
N TRP A 69 4.49 3.52 9.62
CA TRP A 69 5.54 4.17 10.41
C TRP A 69 5.46 5.69 10.30
N CYS A 70 5.39 6.24 9.09
CA CYS A 70 5.27 7.67 8.87
C CYS A 70 3.97 8.24 9.49
N ALA A 71 2.84 7.55 9.35
CA ALA A 71 1.57 8.01 9.92
C ALA A 71 1.61 8.06 11.46
N LEU A 72 2.16 7.02 12.09
CA LEU A 72 2.31 6.96 13.54
C LEU A 72 3.31 8.00 14.06
N GLU A 73 4.40 8.24 13.33
CA GLU A 73 5.39 9.26 13.68
C GLU A 73 4.80 10.67 13.62
N VAL A 74 4.07 11.01 12.54
CA VAL A 74 3.37 12.30 12.41
C VAL A 74 2.32 12.45 13.51
N PHE A 75 1.58 11.39 13.82
CA PHE A 75 0.60 11.44 14.91
C PHE A 75 1.28 11.67 16.28
N ALA A 76 2.34 10.93 16.57
CA ALA A 76 3.09 11.06 17.82
C ALA A 76 3.69 12.45 17.98
N THR A 77 4.30 13.01 16.93
CA THR A 77 4.87 14.36 16.97
C THR A 77 3.80 15.43 17.24
N ILE A 78 2.63 15.33 16.60
CA ILE A 78 1.50 16.25 16.87
C ILE A 78 1.05 16.14 18.34
N VAL A 79 0.94 14.93 18.89
CA VAL A 79 0.54 14.72 20.29
C VAL A 79 1.57 15.32 21.26
N VAL A 80 2.86 15.08 21.03
CA VAL A 80 3.95 15.62 21.86
C VAL A 80 3.97 17.15 21.84
N ILE A 81 3.83 17.77 20.66
CA ILE A 81 3.77 19.23 20.52
C ILE A 81 2.54 19.80 21.24
N SER A 82 1.39 19.12 21.11
CA SER A 82 0.13 19.54 21.75
C SER A 82 0.22 19.55 23.28
N ILE A 83 0.89 18.54 23.87
CA ILE A 83 1.12 18.47 25.32
C ILE A 83 2.15 19.53 25.76
N SER A 84 3.23 19.72 25.00
CA SER A 84 4.30 20.64 25.37
C SER A 84 3.89 22.11 25.27
N THR A 85 3.16 22.50 24.22
CA THR A 85 2.73 23.89 24.03
C THR A 85 1.38 23.94 23.32
N PRO A 86 0.26 23.99 24.06
CA PRO A 86 -1.08 23.92 23.48
C PRO A 86 -1.42 25.11 22.57
N ILE A 87 -0.73 26.25 22.72
CA ILE A 87 -0.93 27.42 21.84
C ILE A 87 -0.49 27.14 20.38
N SER A 88 0.45 26.23 20.18
CA SER A 88 1.00 25.91 18.85
C SER A 88 0.01 25.20 17.92
N LEU A 89 -1.03 24.57 18.49
CA LEU A 89 -2.13 23.95 17.74
C LEU A 89 -2.83 24.96 16.83
N ALA A 90 -2.95 26.22 17.25
CA ALA A 90 -3.56 27.27 16.45
C ALA A 90 -2.82 27.51 15.11
N VAL A 91 -1.52 27.22 15.04
CA VAL A 91 -0.70 27.32 13.82
C VAL A 91 -0.73 26.02 13.02
N ILE A 92 -0.79 24.86 13.69
CA ILE A 92 -0.84 23.55 13.02
C ILE A 92 -2.13 23.39 12.22
N VAL A 93 -3.28 23.83 12.76
CA VAL A 93 -4.59 23.70 12.09
C VAL A 93 -4.62 24.33 10.68
N PRO A 94 -4.24 25.61 10.47
CA PRO A 94 -4.24 26.19 9.13
C PRO A 94 -3.21 25.53 8.20
N ILE A 95 -2.06 25.11 8.71
CA ILE A 95 -1.05 24.39 7.91
C ILE A 95 -1.60 23.03 7.46
N ALA A 96 -2.22 22.26 8.37
CA ALA A 96 -2.83 20.97 8.07
C ALA A 96 -3.97 21.11 7.04
N PHE A 97 -4.75 22.18 7.13
CA PHE A 97 -5.77 22.49 6.14
C PHE A 97 -5.15 22.69 4.74
N VAL A 98 -4.14 23.54 4.61
CA VAL A 98 -3.43 23.74 3.32
C VAL A 98 -2.81 22.44 2.81
N TYR A 99 -2.17 21.67 3.69
CA TYR A 99 -1.60 20.36 3.35
C TYR A 99 -2.65 19.38 2.84
N TYR A 100 -3.84 19.36 3.44
CA TYR A 100 -4.93 18.49 2.99
C TYR A 100 -5.36 18.81 1.55
N PHE A 101 -5.51 20.10 1.20
CA PHE A 101 -5.80 20.49 -0.18
C PHE A 101 -4.65 20.12 -1.12
N ALA A 102 -3.41 20.46 -0.75
CA ALA A 102 -2.24 20.14 -1.54
C ALA A 102 -2.11 18.63 -1.78
N GLN A 103 -2.32 17.80 -0.76
CA GLN A 103 -2.30 16.34 -0.84
C GLN A 103 -3.41 15.83 -1.77
N ARG A 104 -4.63 16.39 -1.70
CA ARG A 104 -5.71 16.01 -2.60
C ARG A 104 -5.36 16.27 -4.07
N PHE A 105 -4.78 17.42 -4.38
CA PHE A 105 -4.31 17.74 -5.73
C PHE A 105 -3.14 16.85 -6.15
N TYR A 106 -2.14 16.69 -5.28
CA TYR A 106 -0.96 15.86 -5.54
C TYR A 106 -1.33 14.42 -5.87
N VAL A 107 -2.20 13.79 -5.07
CA VAL A 107 -2.61 12.40 -5.30
C VAL A 107 -3.42 12.28 -6.60
N ALA A 108 -4.26 13.26 -6.94
CA ALA A 108 -4.99 13.25 -8.21
C ALA A 108 -4.02 13.29 -9.41
N THR A 109 -3.07 14.21 -9.40
CA THR A 109 -2.08 14.38 -10.46
C THR A 109 -1.11 13.20 -10.54
N SER A 110 -0.61 12.72 -9.39
CA SER A 110 0.31 11.58 -9.31
C SER A 110 -0.32 10.32 -9.91
N ARG A 111 -1.60 10.03 -9.61
CA ARG A 111 -2.30 8.89 -10.24
C ARG A 111 -2.42 9.02 -11.75
N GLN A 112 -2.65 10.24 -12.25
CA GLN A 112 -2.72 10.47 -13.70
C GLN A 112 -1.35 10.27 -14.37
N LEU A 113 -0.27 10.75 -13.73
CA LEU A 113 1.09 10.54 -14.19
C LEU A 113 1.47 9.06 -14.23
N MET A 114 1.18 8.29 -13.17
CA MET A 114 1.45 6.84 -13.16
C MET A 114 0.67 6.08 -14.25
N ARG A 115 -0.55 6.53 -14.60
CA ARG A 115 -1.30 5.97 -15.73
C ARG A 115 -0.63 6.27 -17.07
N LEU A 116 -0.17 7.50 -17.27
CA LEU A 116 0.57 7.89 -18.48
C LEU A 116 1.85 7.07 -18.63
N GLU A 117 2.63 6.92 -17.55
CA GLU A 117 3.84 6.10 -17.53
C GLU A 117 3.56 4.65 -17.92
N SER A 118 2.45 4.07 -17.46
CA SER A 118 2.05 2.70 -17.80
C SER A 118 1.63 2.49 -19.26
N VAL A 119 1.27 3.56 -19.98
CA VAL A 119 0.85 3.51 -21.40
C VAL A 119 2.03 3.83 -22.32
N SER A 120 2.98 4.66 -21.89
CA SER A 120 4.18 5.01 -22.68
C SER A 120 5.29 3.96 -22.63
N ARG A 121 5.15 2.94 -21.78
CA ARG A 121 6.18 1.92 -21.50
C ARG A 121 5.73 0.55 -22.01
#